data_AF-A0A1X9Z3D9-F1
#
_entry.id   AF-A0A1X9Z3D9-F1
#
_cell.length_a   1.000
_cell.length_b   1.000
_cell.length_c   1.000
_cell.angle_alpha   90.00
_cell.angle_beta   90.00
_cell.angle_gamma   90.00
#
_symmetry.space_group_name_H-M   'P 1'
#
loop_
_entity.id
_entity.type
_entity.pdbx_description
1 polymer ?
#
loop_
_entity_poly.entity_id
_entity_poly.type
_entity_poly.pdbx_seq_one_letter_code
_entity_poly.pdbx_strand_id
1 'polypeptide(L)'
;MKSKLKLPIKQVGTAALLISIAFAGCKKDETKIEPVIQTTKLSENEFSKLLQYLSVTTGAPKDQIVFDEKKQEFVVYGWFHKSLADAQSEHESANEYKANYEK
;
A
#
# COMPACT_ATOMS: atom_id res chain seq x y z
N MET A 1 35.29 51.55 25.25
CA MET A 1 35.68 50.37 26.05
C MET A 1 35.61 49.13 25.18
N LYS A 2 36.63 48.29 25.25
CA LYS A 2 36.73 47.00 24.55
C LYS A 2 35.76 46.01 25.19
N SER A 3 35.06 45.22 24.40
CA SER A 3 34.86 43.81 24.75
C SER A 3 34.82 42.97 23.49
N LYS A 4 35.70 41.98 23.45
CA LYS A 4 35.89 41.04 22.35
C LYS A 4 34.93 39.89 22.55
N LEU A 5 34.22 39.49 21.50
CA LEU A 5 33.74 38.11 21.42
C LEU A 5 34.22 37.49 20.11
N LYS A 6 35.09 36.51 20.29
CA LYS A 6 35.84 35.81 19.25
C LYS A 6 34.90 34.83 18.54
N LEU A 7 34.93 34.81 17.20
CA LEU A 7 34.44 33.66 16.44
C LEU A 7 35.25 32.41 16.83
N PRO A 8 34.58 31.25 16.93
CA PRO A 8 35.14 30.02 16.40
C PRO A 8 34.47 29.67 15.07
N ILE A 9 35.17 29.99 14.00
CA ILE A 9 35.06 29.36 12.68
C ILE A 9 35.39 27.88 12.90
N LYS A 10 34.37 27.01 12.93
CA LYS A 10 34.47 25.56 12.70
C LYS A 10 33.08 24.93 12.78
N GLN A 11 32.37 24.93 11.66
CA GLN A 11 31.48 23.88 11.16
C GLN A 11 30.81 24.40 9.88
N VAL A 12 31.66 24.72 8.89
CA VAL A 12 31.22 24.79 7.50
C VAL A 12 31.28 23.37 6.99
N GLY A 13 30.15 22.68 6.99
CA GLY A 13 30.05 21.33 6.47
C GLY A 13 28.66 20.80 6.74
N THR A 14 27.93 20.52 5.67
CA THR A 14 26.64 19.80 5.64
C THR A 14 25.38 20.58 6.01
N ALA A 15 25.09 21.68 5.31
CA ALA A 15 23.71 22.20 5.24
C ALA A 15 23.34 22.77 3.86
N ALA A 16 23.94 22.26 2.78
CA ALA A 16 23.69 22.70 1.40
C ALA A 16 23.31 21.56 0.44
N LEU A 17 22.97 20.37 0.95
CA LEU A 17 22.64 19.20 0.12
C LEU A 17 21.23 18.65 0.35
N LEU A 18 20.30 19.46 0.87
CA LEU A 18 18.93 19.02 1.20
C LEU A 18 17.83 19.75 0.42
N ILE A 19 18.14 20.49 -0.65
CA ILE A 19 17.14 21.32 -1.35
C ILE A 19 16.85 20.89 -2.80
N SER A 20 17.58 19.93 -3.38
CA SER A 20 17.48 19.67 -4.84
C SER A 20 16.74 18.41 -5.29
N ILE A 21 16.05 17.66 -4.44
CA ILE A 21 15.37 16.41 -4.87
C ILE A 21 13.83 16.50 -4.92
N ALA A 22 13.25 17.70 -4.92
CA ALA A 22 11.81 17.86 -4.75
C ALA A 22 10.93 17.81 -6.03
N PHE A 23 11.48 17.69 -7.24
CA PHE A 23 10.64 17.79 -8.46
C PHE A 23 10.98 16.84 -9.61
N ALA A 24 11.42 15.61 -9.31
CA ALA A 24 11.17 14.51 -10.25
C ALA A 24 9.73 14.05 -10.07
N GLY A 25 8.78 14.90 -10.50
CA GLY A 25 7.37 14.54 -10.52
C GLY A 25 7.19 13.35 -11.46
N CYS A 26 6.91 12.18 -10.88
CA CYS A 26 6.37 11.06 -11.63
C CYS A 26 5.19 11.59 -12.45
N LYS A 27 5.33 11.60 -13.79
CA LYS A 27 4.18 11.61 -14.66
C LYS A 27 3.39 10.36 -14.27
N LYS A 28 2.32 10.55 -13.52
CA LYS A 28 1.35 9.52 -13.23
C LYS A 28 0.62 9.30 -14.55
N ASP A 29 1.14 8.38 -15.35
CA ASP A 29 0.34 7.78 -16.41
C ASP A 29 -0.94 7.31 -15.72
N GLU A 30 -2.07 7.85 -16.17
CA GLU A 30 -3.39 7.38 -15.76
C GLU A 30 -3.55 5.99 -16.34
N THR A 31 -2.99 5.00 -15.66
CA THR A 31 -3.27 3.61 -15.92
C THR A 31 -4.74 3.44 -15.62
N LYS A 32 -5.55 3.51 -16.68
CA LYS A 32 -6.96 3.14 -16.66
C LYS A 32 -6.97 1.68 -16.24
N ILE A 33 -7.26 1.45 -14.97
CA ILE A 33 -7.38 0.10 -14.42
C ILE A 33 -8.65 -0.47 -15.05
N GLU A 34 -8.48 -1.22 -16.14
CA GLU A 34 -9.57 -2.02 -16.66
C GLU A 34 -9.89 -3.09 -15.61
N PRO A 35 -11.17 -3.27 -15.23
CA PRO A 35 -11.56 -4.34 -14.33
C PRO A 35 -11.28 -5.67 -15.03
N VAL A 36 -10.17 -6.30 -14.69
CA VAL A 36 -9.80 -7.61 -15.26
C VAL A 36 -10.70 -8.68 -14.65
N ILE A 37 -11.33 -9.39 -15.57
CA ILE A 37 -12.36 -10.41 -15.39
C ILE A 37 -11.76 -11.70 -14.83
N GLN A 38 -12.34 -12.15 -13.72
CA GLN A 38 -12.49 -13.53 -13.20
C GLN A 38 -11.37 -14.56 -13.46
N THR A 39 -10.49 -14.75 -12.47
CA THR A 39 -9.65 -15.94 -12.32
C THR A 39 -10.43 -17.21 -11.97
N THR A 40 -10.19 -18.27 -12.73
CA THR A 40 -10.79 -19.62 -12.70
C THR A 40 -10.41 -20.52 -11.51
N LYS A 41 -9.91 -19.99 -10.39
CA LYS A 41 -9.58 -20.80 -9.18
C LYS A 41 -10.33 -20.45 -7.91
N LEU A 42 -10.88 -19.24 -7.83
CA LEU A 42 -11.79 -18.83 -6.76
C LEU A 42 -13.19 -18.82 -7.31
N SER A 43 -14.16 -19.27 -6.50
CA SER A 43 -15.54 -18.98 -6.85
C SER A 43 -15.73 -17.46 -6.88
N GLU A 44 -16.59 -16.97 -7.77
CA GLU A 44 -16.93 -15.55 -7.86
C GLU A 44 -17.38 -14.98 -6.50
N ASN A 45 -18.06 -15.81 -5.71
CA ASN A 45 -18.48 -15.48 -4.35
C ASN A 45 -17.30 -15.28 -3.39
N GLU A 46 -16.32 -16.19 -3.38
CA GLU A 46 -15.13 -16.06 -2.54
C GLU A 46 -14.29 -14.84 -2.94
N PHE A 47 -14.12 -14.64 -4.25
CA PHE A 47 -13.42 -13.47 -4.75
C PHE A 47 -14.11 -12.17 -4.30
N SER A 48 -15.44 -12.09 -4.42
CA SER A 48 -16.22 -10.93 -3.98
C SER A 48 -16.10 -10.67 -2.48
N LYS A 49 -16.07 -11.73 -1.65
CA LYS A 49 -15.84 -11.62 -0.20
C LYS A 49 -14.44 -11.08 0.12
N LEU A 50 -13.41 -11.58 -0.55
CA LEU A 50 -12.04 -11.08 -0.37
C LEU A 50 -11.90 -9.62 -0.81
N LEU A 51 -12.53 -9.25 -1.94
CA LEU A 51 -12.56 -7.87 -2.42
C LEU A 51 -13.26 -6.93 -1.42
N GLN A 52 -14.37 -7.40 -0.83
CA GLN A 52 -15.08 -6.66 0.23
C GLN A 52 -14.22 -6.53 1.49
N TYR A 53 -13.58 -7.62 1.93
CA TYR A 53 -12.68 -7.62 3.07
C TYR A 53 -11.55 -6.60 2.89
N LEU A 54 -10.85 -6.65 1.76
CA LEU A 54 -9.78 -5.71 1.44
C LEU A 54 -10.27 -4.27 1.36
N SER A 55 -11.45 -4.03 0.77
CA SER A 55 -12.04 -2.70 0.70
C SER A 55 -12.32 -2.10 2.08
N VAL A 56 -12.83 -2.92 3.01
CA VAL A 56 -13.11 -2.49 4.39
C VAL A 56 -11.82 -2.27 5.18
N THR A 57 -10.86 -3.18 5.10
CA THR A 57 -9.63 -3.10 5.92
C THR A 57 -8.65 -2.04 5.44
N THR A 58 -8.58 -1.79 4.12
CA THR A 58 -7.69 -0.79 3.55
C THR A 58 -8.36 0.57 3.34
N GLY A 59 -9.69 0.65 3.47
CA GLY A 59 -10.47 1.83 3.12
C GLY A 59 -10.52 2.13 1.62
N ALA A 60 -9.93 1.27 0.78
CA ALA A 60 -9.94 1.45 -0.66
C ALA A 60 -11.29 1.06 -1.27
N PRO A 61 -11.81 1.84 -2.23
CA PRO A 61 -12.97 1.41 -2.99
C PRO A 61 -12.58 0.21 -3.88
N LYS A 62 -13.54 -0.66 -4.15
CA LYS A 62 -13.30 -1.95 -4.84
C LYS A 62 -12.67 -1.81 -6.23
N ASP A 63 -12.96 -0.72 -6.93
CA ASP A 63 -12.41 -0.37 -8.24
C ASP A 63 -10.93 0.02 -8.20
N GLN A 64 -10.37 0.28 -7.01
CA GLN A 64 -8.95 0.57 -6.78
C GLN A 64 -8.17 -0.67 -6.28
N ILE A 65 -8.81 -1.83 -6.27
CA ILE A 65 -8.22 -3.11 -5.88
C ILE A 65 -8.09 -3.97 -7.13
N VAL A 66 -6.85 -4.22 -7.53
CA VAL A 66 -6.52 -5.00 -8.72
C VAL A 66 -5.99 -6.36 -8.30
N PHE A 67 -6.41 -7.42 -8.97
CA PHE A 67 -5.83 -8.73 -8.77
C PHE A 67 -4.80 -9.02 -9.88
N ASP A 68 -3.53 -9.24 -9.51
CA ASP A 68 -2.49 -9.72 -10.41
C ASP A 68 -2.46 -11.25 -10.36
N GLU A 69 -3.02 -11.89 -11.39
CA GLU A 69 -3.10 -13.34 -11.47
C GLU A 69 -1.73 -14.03 -11.56
N LYS A 70 -0.73 -13.36 -12.15
CA LYS A 70 0.61 -13.96 -12.34
C LYS A 70 1.34 -14.06 -11.01
N LYS A 71 1.15 -13.06 -10.15
CA LYS A 71 1.74 -13.00 -8.82
C LYS A 71 0.83 -13.55 -7.73
N GLN A 72 -0.45 -13.82 -8.06
CA GLN A 72 -1.48 -14.22 -7.11
C GLN A 72 -1.59 -13.23 -5.94
N GLU A 73 -1.64 -11.93 -6.24
CA GLU A 73 -1.69 -10.86 -5.24
C GLU A 73 -2.76 -9.81 -5.57
N PHE A 74 -3.34 -9.23 -4.53
CA PHE A 74 -4.14 -8.02 -4.62
C PHE A 74 -3.24 -6.79 -4.45
N VAL A 75 -3.39 -5.85 -5.37
CA VAL A 75 -2.70 -4.57 -5.39
C VAL A 75 -3.72 -3.47 -5.12
N VAL A 76 -3.52 -2.74 -4.03
CA VAL A 76 -4.40 -1.64 -3.59
C VAL A 76 -3.67 -0.32 -3.79
N TYR A 77 -4.30 0.63 -4.49
CA TYR A 77 -3.72 1.93 -4.85
C TYR A 77 -2.35 1.86 -5.57
N GLY A 78 -2.00 0.72 -6.14
CA GLY A 78 -0.74 0.52 -6.87
C GLY A 78 0.52 0.38 -6.01
N TRP A 79 0.42 0.36 -4.68
CA TRP A 79 1.60 0.27 -3.79
C TRP A 79 1.44 -0.70 -2.63
N PHE A 80 0.21 -0.99 -2.20
CA PHE A 80 -0.04 -1.96 -1.15
C PHE A 80 -0.31 -3.32 -1.77
N HIS A 81 0.54 -4.29 -1.47
CA HIS A 81 0.45 -5.65 -1.98
C HIS A 81 0.01 -6.60 -0.87
N LYS A 82 -0.96 -7.45 -1.18
CA LYS A 82 -1.39 -8.54 -0.29
C LYS A 82 -1.49 -9.81 -1.12
N SER A 83 -0.78 -10.86 -0.73
CA SER A 83 -0.90 -12.14 -1.44
C SER A 83 -2.33 -12.69 -1.28
N LEU A 84 -2.78 -13.49 -2.25
CA LEU A 84 -4.07 -14.17 -2.18
C LEU A 84 -4.18 -15.04 -0.91
N ALA A 85 -3.12 -15.78 -0.59
CA ALA A 85 -3.08 -16.67 0.57
C ALA A 85 -3.21 -15.89 1.88
N ASP A 86 -2.52 -14.75 2.01
CA ASP A 86 -2.61 -13.91 3.20
C ASP A 86 -4.01 -13.28 3.30
N ALA A 87 -4.56 -12.78 2.20
CA ALA A 87 -5.91 -12.22 2.18
C ALA A 87 -6.95 -13.26 2.61
N GLN A 88 -6.82 -14.51 2.18
CA GLN A 88 -7.68 -15.62 2.61
C GLN A 88 -7.52 -15.94 4.10
N SER A 89 -6.28 -16.11 4.57
CA SER A 89 -6.00 -16.45 5.97
C SER A 89 -6.46 -15.35 6.93
N GLU A 90 -6.23 -14.08 6.57
CA GLU A 90 -6.66 -12.94 7.36
C GLU A 90 -8.19 -12.77 7.33
N HIS A 91 -8.84 -13.00 6.20
CA HIS A 91 -10.31 -12.98 6.13
C HIS A 91 -10.94 -14.11 6.96
N GLU A 92 -10.37 -15.31 6.94
CA GLU A 92 -10.84 -16.43 7.75
C GLU A 92 -10.65 -16.19 9.25
N SER A 93 -9.50 -15.63 9.65
CA SER A 93 -9.23 -15.31 11.05
C SER A 93 -10.02 -14.09 11.57
N ALA A 94 -10.34 -13.14 10.69
CA ALA A 94 -11.22 -12.02 11.02
C ALA A 94 -12.68 -12.46 11.23
N ASN A 95 -13.05 -13.69 10.85
CA ASN A 95 -14.37 -14.23 11.09
C ASN A 95 -14.46 -14.78 12.53
N GLU A 96 -14.69 -13.87 13.49
CA GLU A 96 -14.76 -14.15 14.93
C GLU A 96 -15.73 -15.30 15.27
N TYR A 97 -16.86 -15.40 14.56
CA TYR A 97 -17.80 -16.50 14.75
C TYR A 97 -17.17 -17.86 14.43
N LYS A 98 -16.47 -17.95 13.30
CA LYS A 98 -15.77 -19.16 12.87
C LYS A 98 -14.66 -19.54 13.86
N ALA A 99 -13.92 -18.53 14.33
CA ALA A 99 -12.82 -18.72 15.29
C ALA A 99 -13.31 -19.26 16.65
N ASN A 100 -14.50 -18.83 17.09
CA ASN A 100 -15.01 -19.12 18.43
C ASN A 100 -16.02 -20.27 18.50
N TYR A 101 -16.74 -20.58 17.41
CA TYR A 101 -17.94 -21.44 17.49
C TYR A 101 -18.00 -22.62 16.50
N GLU A 102 -17.10 -22.73 15.51
CA GLU A 102 -17.11 -23.83 14.51
C GLU A 102 -16.03 -24.90 14.76
N LYS A 103 -15.50 -25.02 15.99
CA LYS A 103 -14.51 -26.05 16.37
C LYS A 103 -15.15 -27.41 16.68
#